data_AF-A0A2E9QF70-F1
#
_entry.id   AF-A0A2E9QF70-F1
#
_cell.length_a   1.000
_cell.length_b   1.000
_cell.length_c   1.000
_cell.angle_alpha   90.00
_cell.angle_beta   90.00
_cell.angle_gamma   90.00
#
_symmetry.space_group_name_H-M   'P 1'
#
loop_
_entity.id
_entity.type
_entity.pdbx_description
1 polymer ?
#
loop_
_entity_poly.entity_id
_entity_poly.type
_entity_poly.pdbx_seq_one_letter_code
_entity_poly.pdbx_strand_id
1 'polypeptide(L)'
;MFFAIVAGLGGLYLLLMAMGLIHREYMSSWNRPRKLALTIMGGGFFILGMYFGYLDYFLSTPEGKEHQRQQRELNRQYFPQQQNR
;
A
#
# COMPACT_ATOMS: atom_id res chain seq x y z
N MET A 1 1.59 2.16 8.77
CA MET A 1 2.29 0.87 9.04
C MET A 1 1.50 -0.42 8.77
N PHE A 2 0.56 -0.89 9.61
CA PHE A 2 -0.04 -2.25 9.48
C PHE A 2 -0.59 -2.56 8.08
N PHE A 3 -1.41 -1.65 7.53
CA PHE A 3 -1.97 -1.81 6.18
C PHE A 3 -0.89 -1.91 5.10
N ALA A 4 0.17 -1.10 5.19
CA ALA A 4 1.27 -1.11 4.23
C ALA A 4 2.02 -2.45 4.25
N ILE A 5 2.23 -3.02 5.43
CA ILE A 5 2.88 -4.32 5.62
C ILE A 5 1.99 -5.43 5.05
N VAL A 6 0.70 -5.44 5.38
CA VAL A 6 -0.24 -6.48 4.91
C VAL A 6 -0.42 -6.40 3.39
N ALA A 7 -0.63 -5.20 2.84
CA ALA A 7 -0.78 -5.01 1.40
C ALA A 7 0.54 -5.30 0.65
N GLY A 8 1.68 -4.85 1.19
CA GLY A 8 2.99 -5.07 0.58
C GLY A 8 3.40 -6.54 0.56
N LEU A 9 3.40 -7.20 1.72
CA LEU A 9 3.75 -8.62 1.82
C LEU A 9 2.73 -9.51 1.13
N GLY A 10 1.43 -9.21 1.24
CA GLY A 10 0.37 -9.91 0.54
C GLY A 10 0.51 -9.78 -0.99
N GLY A 11 0.78 -8.56 -1.48
CA GLY A 11 1.03 -8.31 -2.90
C GLY A 11 2.26 -9.05 -3.41
N LEU A 12 3.38 -8.99 -2.68
CA LEU A 12 4.60 -9.73 -2.99
C LEU A 12 4.34 -11.24 -3.02
N TYR A 13 3.61 -11.77 -2.05
CA TYR A 13 3.24 -13.18 -1.99
C TYR A 13 2.45 -13.61 -3.23
N LEU A 14 1.45 -12.84 -3.65
CA LEU A 14 0.67 -13.13 -4.86
C LEU A 14 1.53 -13.08 -6.13
N LEU A 15 2.49 -12.15 -6.20
CA LEU A 15 3.46 -12.08 -7.31
C LEU A 15 4.37 -13.32 -7.34
N LEU A 16 4.88 -13.77 -6.19
CA LEU A 16 5.69 -14.97 -6.09
C LEU A 16 4.91 -16.23 -6.51
N MET A 17 3.63 -16.31 -6.15
CA MET A 17 2.73 -17.38 -6.64
C MET A 17 2.56 -17.29 -8.16
N ALA A 18 2.27 -16.11 -8.70
CA ALA A 18 2.04 -15.92 -10.13
C ALA A 18 3.28 -16.26 -10.99
N MET A 19 4.48 -15.99 -10.47
CA MET A 19 5.76 -16.38 -11.08
C MET A 19 6.07 -17.88 -10.95
N GLY A 20 5.30 -18.63 -10.15
CA GLY A 20 5.51 -20.05 -9.91
C GLY A 20 6.73 -20.36 -9.04
N LEU A 21 7.26 -19.37 -8.31
CA LEU A 21 8.35 -19.54 -7.35
C LEU A 21 7.87 -20.25 -6.09
N ILE A 22 6.60 -20.05 -5.73
CA ILE A 22 5.91 -20.73 -4.63
C ILE A 22 4.61 -21.35 -5.14
N HIS A 23 4.14 -22.41 -4.49
CA HIS A 23 2.91 -23.14 -4.86
C HIS A 23 2.86 -23.55 -6.35
N ARG A 24 4.00 -23.94 -6.92
CA ARG A 24 4.16 -24.23 -8.35
C ARG A 24 3.17 -25.26 -8.89
N GLU A 25 2.93 -26.34 -8.16
CA GLU A 25 1.97 -27.40 -8.53
C GLU A 25 0.53 -26.90 -8.53
N TYR A 26 0.16 -26.09 -7.54
CA TYR A 26 -1.16 -25.46 -7.50
C TYR A 26 -1.34 -24.49 -8.69
N MET A 27 -0.32 -23.70 -8.99
CA MET A 27 -0.32 -22.73 -10.08
C MET A 27 -0.23 -23.38 -11.47
N SER A 28 0.27 -24.61 -11.62
CA SER A 28 0.34 -25.28 -12.93
C SER A 28 -1.06 -25.57 -13.48
N SER A 29 -2.03 -25.84 -12.62
CA SER A 29 -3.43 -26.09 -12.98
C SER A 29 -4.20 -24.82 -13.41
N TRP A 30 -3.64 -23.64 -13.17
CA TRP A 30 -4.31 -22.37 -13.45
C TRP A 30 -4.15 -21.93 -14.90
N ASN A 31 -5.24 -21.47 -15.49
CA ASN A 31 -5.24 -20.92 -16.84
C ASN A 31 -4.56 -19.53 -16.91
N ARG A 32 -4.17 -19.12 -18.12
CA ARG A 32 -3.43 -17.88 -18.37
C ARG A 32 -4.18 -16.62 -17.88
N PRO A 33 -5.51 -16.47 -18.06
CA PRO A 33 -6.25 -15.32 -17.55
C PRO A 33 -6.24 -15.22 -16.01
N ARG A 34 -6.39 -16.34 -15.29
CA ARG A 34 -6.34 -16.33 -13.81
C ARG A 34 -4.96 -15.93 -13.30
N LYS A 35 -3.89 -16.40 -13.94
CA LYS A 35 -2.52 -15.99 -13.61
C LYS A 35 -2.32 -14.50 -13.85
N LEU A 36 -2.82 -13.96 -14.96
CA LEU A 36 -2.74 -12.53 -15.25
C LEU A 36 -3.49 -11.69 -14.21
N ALA A 37 -4.71 -12.09 -13.84
CA ALA A 37 -5.48 -11.42 -12.80
C ALA A 37 -4.74 -11.42 -11.46
N LEU A 38 -4.13 -12.55 -11.09
CA LEU A 38 -3.31 -12.69 -9.88
C LEU A 38 -2.10 -11.74 -9.91
N THR A 39 -1.40 -11.64 -11.05
CA THR A 39 -0.28 -10.72 -11.23
C THR A 39 -0.72 -9.27 -11.10
N ILE A 40 -1.84 -8.88 -11.71
CA ILE A 40 -2.36 -7.50 -11.64
C ILE A 40 -2.75 -7.16 -10.19
N MET A 41 -3.48 -8.05 -9.50
CA MET A 41 -3.86 -7.85 -8.10
C MET A 41 -2.62 -7.79 -7.20
N GLY A 42 -1.71 -8.74 -7.33
CA GLY A 42 -0.46 -8.79 -6.56
C GLY A 42 0.39 -7.54 -6.78
N GLY A 43 0.54 -7.11 -8.04
CA GLY A 43 1.23 -5.89 -8.42
C GLY A 43 0.60 -4.64 -7.81
N GLY A 44 -0.74 -4.52 -7.89
CA GLY A 44 -1.47 -3.41 -7.30
C GLY A 44 -1.30 -3.33 -5.78
N PHE A 45 -1.44 -4.45 -5.08
CA PHE A 45 -1.23 -4.50 -3.63
C PHE A 45 0.21 -4.20 -3.24
N PHE A 46 1.18 -4.71 -4.00
CA PHE A 46 2.59 -4.45 -3.76
C PHE A 46 2.92 -2.96 -3.91
N ILE A 47 2.46 -2.32 -5.00
CA ILE A 47 2.64 -0.88 -5.23
C ILE A 47 1.98 -0.06 -4.11
N LEU A 48 0.75 -0.40 -3.73
CA LEU A 48 0.05 0.26 -2.62
C LEU A 48 0.83 0.13 -1.30
N GLY A 49 1.31 -1.07 -0.98
CA GLY A 49 2.12 -1.32 0.21
C GLY A 49 3.40 -0.46 0.23
N MET A 50 4.12 -0.43 -0.89
CA MET A 50 5.32 0.39 -1.05
C MET A 50 5.02 1.89 -0.95
N TYR A 51 3.93 2.35 -1.57
CA TYR A 51 3.51 3.76 -1.51
C TYR A 51 3.20 4.19 -0.08
N PHE A 52 2.38 3.43 0.64
CA PHE A 52 2.06 3.75 2.04
C PHE A 52 3.26 3.59 2.97
N GLY A 53 4.16 2.63 2.70
CA GLY A 53 5.43 2.51 3.43
C GLY A 53 6.33 3.74 3.23
N TYR A 54 6.46 4.19 1.99
CA TYR A 54 7.18 5.43 1.67
C TYR A 54 6.53 6.65 2.31
N LEU A 55 5.21 6.75 2.29
CA LEU A 55 4.48 7.86 2.90
C LEU A 55 4.67 7.90 4.42
N ASP A 56 4.62 6.74 5.09
CA ASP A 56 4.91 6.61 6.52
C ASP A 56 6.35 7.06 6.85
N TYR A 57 7.32 6.64 6.04
CA TYR A 57 8.71 7.11 6.14
C TYR A 57 8.84 8.62 5.90
N PHE A 58 8.24 9.16 4.85
CA PHE A 58 8.29 10.59 4.52
C PHE A 58 7.72 11.45 5.65
N LEU A 59 6.59 11.04 6.25
CA LEU A 59 5.99 11.75 7.38
C LEU A 59 6.86 11.71 8.66
N SER A 60 7.84 10.82 8.73
CA SER A 60 8.82 10.79 9.84
C SER A 60 9.96 11.81 9.67
N THR A 61 10.21 12.31 8.45
CA THR A 61 11.27 13.29 8.18
C THR A 61 10.88 14.70 8.67
N PRO A 62 11.86 15.62 8.84
CA PRO A 62 11.57 17.00 9.21
C PRO A 62 10.61 17.69 8.25
N GLU A 63 10.76 17.47 6.94
CA GLU A 63 9.90 18.03 5.89
C GLU A 63 8.48 17.48 5.99
N GLY A 64 8.32 16.18 6.23
CA GLY A 64 7.01 15.56 6.41
C GLY A 64 6.28 16.05 7.65
N LYS A 65 7.01 16.30 8.75
CA LYS A 65 6.45 16.90 9.98
C LYS A 65 5.99 18.33 9.76
N GLU A 66 6.76 19.12 9.02
CA GLU A 66 6.38 20.49 8.69
C GLU A 66 5.15 20.51 7.78
N HIS A 67 5.08 19.60 6.80
CA HIS A 67 3.89 19.42 5.97
C HIS A 67 2.65 19.05 6.80
N GLN A 68 2.77 18.14 7.78
CA GLN A 68 1.66 17.84 8.69
C GLN A 68 1.24 19.05 9.52
N ARG A 69 2.20 19.86 9.96
CA ARG A 69 1.91 21.07 10.73
C ARG A 69 1.13 22.08 9.89
N GLN A 70 1.62 22.40 8.69
CA GLN A 70 0.94 23.31 7.77
C GLN A 70 -0.47 22.82 7.43
N GLN A 71 -0.64 21.52 7.21
CA GLN A 71 -1.96 20.95 6.91
C GLN A 71 -2.93 21.04 8.10
N ARG A 72 -2.44 20.88 9.34
CA ARG A 72 -3.23 21.10 10.56
C ARG A 72 -3.61 22.57 10.71
N GLU A 73 -2.69 23.49 10.45
CA GLU A 73 -2.94 24.94 10.52
C GLU A 73 -3.99 25.37 9.50
N LEU A 74 -3.87 24.92 8.25
CA LEU A 74 -4.89 25.13 7.21
C LEU A 74 -6.25 24.54 7.62
N ASN A 75 -6.29 23.30 8.11
CA ASN A 75 -7.55 22.70 8.54
C ASN A 75 -8.22 23.45 9.69
N ARG A 76 -7.45 24.00 10.64
CA ARG A 76 -7.98 24.86 11.70
C ARG A 76 -8.57 26.15 11.16
N GLN A 77 -7.92 26.73 10.16
CA GLN A 77 -8.34 28.00 9.57
C GLN A 77 -9.59 27.85 8.69
N TYR A 78 -9.70 26.75 7.93
CA TYR A 78 -10.79 26.54 6.98
C TYR A 78 -11.94 25.68 7.51
N PHE A 79 -11.71 24.86 8.55
CA PHE A 79 -12.72 23.98 9.14
C PHE A 79 -12.79 24.07 10.68
N PRO A 80 -12.98 25.26 11.27
CA PRO A 80 -12.98 25.44 12.72
C PRO A 80 -14.10 24.65 13.44
N GLN A 81 -15.18 24.30 12.72
CA GLN A 81 -16.32 23.55 13.25
C GLN A 81 -16.02 22.05 13.49
N GLN A 82 -14.99 21.48 12.86
CA GLN A 82 -14.60 20.07 13.06
C GLN A 82 -13.82 19.84 14.37
N GLN A 83 -13.47 20.91 15.09
CA GLN A 83 -12.58 20.85 16.25
C GLN A 83 -13.32 20.80 17.60
N ASN A 84 -14.64 21.02 17.61
CA ASN A 84 -15.52 21.03 18.80
C ASN A 84 -16.42 19.77 18.90
N ARG A 85 -15.99 18.63 18.36
CA ARG A 85 -16.65 17.34 18.57
C ARG A 85 -15.69 16.34 19.21
#